data_AF-A0A838UBC1-F1
#
_entry.id   AF-A0A838UBC1-F1
#
_cell.length_a   1.000
_cell.length_b   1.000
_cell.length_c   1.000
_cell.angle_alpha   90.00
_cell.angle_beta   90.00
_cell.angle_gamma   90.00
#
_symmetry.space_group_name_H-M   'P 1'
#
loop_
_entity.id
_entity.type
_entity.pdbx_description
1 polymer ?
#
loop_
_entity_poly.entity_id
_entity_poly.type
_entity_poly.pdbx_seq_one_letter_code
_entity_poly.pdbx_strand_id
1 'polypeptide(L)'
;MKHYMRLFLSLGLVALIAVAASGQGPASDDARYRIGLQDVLDIQVFKHPELNIKAAVNPNGMIYLYRLAQPVKALCRTERELSTDIEAAYKVSHLNDPRVNVTVA
;
A
#
# COMPACT_ATOMS: atom_id res chain seq x y z
N MET A 1 49.99 25.22 59.42
CA MET A 1 49.76 25.50 57.99
C MET A 1 48.32 25.14 57.64
N LYS A 2 47.54 26.13 57.14
CA LYS A 2 46.23 26.02 56.45
C LYS A 2 45.05 25.51 57.31
N HIS A 3 44.25 26.36 57.97
CA HIS A 3 43.16 27.24 57.47
C HIS A 3 42.07 26.57 56.63
N TYR A 4 40.83 27.05 56.87
CA TYR A 4 39.60 26.99 56.04
C TYR A 4 38.65 25.82 56.41
N MET A 5 37.60 25.99 57.24
CA MET A 5 36.51 26.99 57.25
C MET A 5 35.78 27.08 55.90
N ARG A 6 34.45 26.92 55.96
CA ARG A 6 33.37 27.26 54.99
C ARG A 6 32.63 26.09 54.33
N LEU A 7 31.63 25.60 55.08
CA LEU A 7 30.20 25.61 54.69
C LEU A 7 29.90 26.27 53.33
N PHE A 8 29.45 25.50 52.32
CA PHE A 8 28.52 25.97 51.28
C PHE A 8 27.66 24.83 50.72
N LEU A 9 26.39 24.89 51.12
CA LEU A 9 25.18 24.43 50.45
C LEU A 9 25.26 24.55 48.92
N SER A 10 25.10 23.45 48.18
CA SER A 10 24.65 23.45 46.78
C SER A 10 23.87 22.14 46.53
N LEU A 11 22.55 22.22 46.64
CA LEU A 11 21.63 22.36 45.51
C LEU A 11 21.64 21.10 44.62
N GLY A 12 20.77 20.16 45.00
CA GLY A 12 20.38 19.08 44.11
C GLY A 12 19.72 19.65 42.87
N LEU A 13 20.22 19.26 41.70
CA LEU A 13 19.55 19.44 40.43
C LEU A 13 19.45 18.08 39.76
N VAL A 14 18.30 17.44 39.97
CA VAL A 14 17.80 16.36 39.14
C VAL A 14 17.49 16.97 37.77
N ALA A 15 18.21 16.57 36.74
CA ALA A 15 17.81 16.78 35.34
C ALA A 15 17.81 15.41 34.66
N LEU A 16 16.61 14.82 34.70
CA LEU A 16 16.19 13.62 34.01
C LEU A 16 16.37 13.85 32.50
N ILE A 17 17.39 13.24 31.89
CA ILE A 17 17.54 13.25 30.43
C ILE A 17 16.45 12.33 29.88
N ALA A 18 15.46 12.93 29.24
CA ALA A 18 14.37 12.26 28.57
C ALA A 18 14.94 11.37 27.45
N VAL A 19 14.87 10.06 27.65
CA VAL A 19 15.07 9.10 26.55
C VAL A 19 13.87 9.28 25.62
N ALA A 20 14.11 9.81 24.42
CA ALA A 20 13.13 9.89 23.36
C ALA A 20 12.67 8.46 23.02
N ALA A 21 11.49 8.09 23.50
CA ALA A 21 10.80 6.89 23.06
C ALA A 21 10.49 7.07 21.57
N SER A 22 11.30 6.44 20.72
CA SER A 22 10.98 6.27 19.31
C SER A 22 9.75 5.37 19.27
N GLY A 23 8.58 5.99 19.07
CA GLY A 23 7.33 5.30 18.84
C GLY A 23 7.40 4.56 17.51
N GLN A 24 8.02 3.38 17.49
CA GLN A 24 7.67 2.34 16.53
C GLN A 24 6.35 1.76 17.01
N GLY A 25 5.25 2.41 16.61
CA GLY A 25 3.95 1.74 16.61
C GLY A 25 4.08 0.45 15.81
N PRO A 26 3.32 -0.61 16.16
CA PRO A 26 3.40 -1.86 15.42
C PRO A 26 3.06 -1.57 13.97
N ALA A 27 4.06 -1.61 13.10
CA ALA A 27 3.83 -1.78 11.69
C ALA A 27 3.15 -3.14 11.58
N SER A 28 1.81 -3.14 11.55
CA SER A 28 1.10 -4.25 10.94
C SER A 28 1.43 -4.14 9.46
N ASP A 29 2.61 -4.66 9.11
CA ASP A 29 2.97 -4.95 7.75
C ASP A 29 2.04 -6.08 7.35
N ASP A 30 0.85 -5.67 6.91
CA ASP A 30 -0.13 -6.52 6.30
C ASP A 30 0.53 -7.02 5.03
N ALA A 31 1.30 -8.10 5.16
CA ALA A 31 2.18 -8.71 4.17
C ALA A 31 1.36 -9.39 3.06
N ARG A 32 0.36 -8.68 2.57
CA ARG A 32 -0.41 -9.04 1.39
C ARG A 32 0.46 -8.79 0.18
N TYR A 33 0.48 -9.81 -0.66
CA TYR A 33 1.14 -9.74 -1.94
C TYR A 33 0.65 -8.53 -2.73
N ARG A 34 1.60 -7.87 -3.40
CA ARG A 34 1.36 -6.73 -4.29
C ARG A 34 1.88 -7.09 -5.66
N ILE A 35 1.05 -6.78 -6.66
CA ILE A 35 1.33 -7.03 -8.07
C ILE A 35 2.61 -6.31 -8.48
N GLY A 36 3.53 -7.07 -9.06
CA GLY A 36 4.82 -6.66 -9.58
C GLY A 36 4.83 -6.53 -11.11
N LEU A 37 6.01 -6.18 -11.63
CA LEU A 37 6.28 -6.27 -13.06
C LEU A 37 6.41 -7.74 -13.46
N GLN A 38 6.08 -8.06 -14.71
CA GLN A 38 6.13 -9.42 -15.29
C GLN A 38 5.05 -10.38 -14.80
N ASP A 39 4.24 -10.01 -13.81
CA ASP A 39 3.07 -10.79 -13.44
C ASP A 39 2.09 -10.89 -14.60
N VAL A 40 1.42 -12.03 -14.68
CA VAL A 40 0.26 -12.25 -15.54
C VAL A 40 -0.96 -12.32 -14.65
N LEU A 41 -1.94 -11.46 -14.93
CA LEU A 41 -3.18 -11.38 -14.17
C LEU A 41 -4.29 -12.06 -14.95
N ASP A 42 -5.00 -13.00 -14.31
CA ASP A 42 -6.27 -13.52 -14.81
C ASP A 42 -7.41 -12.64 -14.30
N ILE A 43 -8.14 -12.05 -15.25
CA ILE A 43 -9.20 -11.08 -14.98
C ILE A 43 -10.52 -11.67 -15.46
N GLN A 44 -11.45 -11.83 -14.53
CA GLN A 44 -12.77 -12.37 -14.80
C GLN A 44 -13.85 -11.33 -14.47
N VAL A 45 -14.72 -11.06 -15.43
CA VAL A 45 -15.81 -10.09 -15.28
C VAL A 45 -17.13 -10.84 -15.24
N PHE A 46 -17.82 -10.76 -14.11
CA PHE A 46 -19.09 -11.43 -13.91
C PHE A 46 -20.13 -10.99 -14.94
N LYS A 47 -20.88 -11.94 -15.50
CA LYS A 47 -21.88 -11.74 -16.57
C LYS A 47 -21.31 -11.15 -17.89
N HIS A 48 -19.99 -11.03 -17.98
CA HIS A 48 -19.29 -10.51 -19.16
C HIS A 48 -18.08 -11.39 -19.52
N PRO A 49 -18.27 -12.69 -19.81
CA PRO A 49 -17.16 -13.59 -20.13
C PRO A 49 -16.36 -13.16 -21.37
N GLU A 50 -16.95 -12.36 -22.26
CA GLU A 50 -16.28 -11.74 -23.40
C GLU A 50 -15.19 -10.72 -23.01
N LEU A 51 -15.18 -10.26 -21.76
CA LEU A 51 -14.17 -9.36 -21.22
C LEU A 51 -13.10 -10.08 -20.41
N ASN A 52 -13.23 -11.40 -20.21
CA ASN A 52 -12.23 -12.18 -19.49
C ASN A 52 -10.92 -12.22 -20.28
N ILE A 53 -9.81 -11.96 -19.61
CA ILE A 53 -8.50 -11.89 -20.25
C ILE A 53 -7.38 -12.20 -19.27
N LYS A 54 -6.31 -12.84 -19.77
CA LYS A 54 -5.01 -12.87 -19.10
C LYS A 54 -4.15 -11.70 -19.59
N ALA A 55 -3.87 -10.75 -18.69
CA ALA A 55 -3.13 -9.53 -19.01
C ALA A 55 -1.80 -9.49 -18.27
N ALA A 56 -0.70 -9.32 -19.00
CA ALA A 56 0.61 -9.09 -18.40
C ALA A 56 0.76 -7.64 -17.93
N VAL A 57 1.43 -7.45 -16.79
CA VAL A 57 1.77 -6.10 -16.30
C VAL A 57 2.87 -5.51 -17.17
N ASN A 58 2.55 -4.42 -17.86
CA ASN A 58 3.50 -3.75 -18.76
C ASN A 58 4.64 -3.08 -17.98
N PRO A 59 5.77 -2.74 -18.65
CA PRO A 59 6.90 -2.06 -18.01
C PRO A 59 6.55 -0.71 -17.35
N ASN A 60 5.47 -0.06 -17.79
CA ASN A 60 4.95 1.17 -17.17
C ASN A 60 4.06 0.91 -15.94
N GLY A 61 3.90 -0.35 -15.52
CA GLY A 61 3.08 -0.76 -14.37
C GLY A 61 1.58 -0.81 -14.63
N MET A 62 1.16 -0.81 -15.89
CA MET A 62 -0.24 -0.74 -16.30
C MET A 62 -0.70 -2.02 -17.01
N ILE A 63 -2.02 -2.23 -17.06
CA ILE A 63 -2.67 -3.27 -17.86
C ILE A 63 -3.70 -2.66 -18.81
N TYR A 64 -3.92 -3.31 -19.94
CA TYR A 64 -4.90 -2.92 -20.96
C TYR A 64 -6.03 -3.94 -20.96
N LEU A 65 -7.27 -3.45 -20.85
CA LEU A 65 -8.46 -4.30 -20.81
C LEU A 65 -9.42 -3.93 -21.93
N TYR A 66 -10.21 -4.91 -22.38
CA TYR A 66 -11.21 -4.67 -23.39
C TYR A 66 -12.26 -3.67 -22.92
N ARG A 67 -12.72 -2.83 -23.86
CA ARG A 67 -13.76 -1.80 -23.64
C ARG A 67 -13.39 -0.70 -22.64
N LEU A 68 -12.12 -0.61 -22.22
CA LEU A 68 -11.58 0.55 -21.51
C LEU A 68 -10.71 1.37 -22.45
N ALA A 69 -10.97 2.67 -22.53
CA ALA A 69 -10.16 3.58 -23.35
C ALA A 69 -8.79 3.89 -22.72
N GLN A 70 -8.71 3.84 -21.39
CA GLN A 70 -7.51 4.14 -20.63
C GLN A 70 -7.00 2.87 -19.92
N PRO A 71 -5.67 2.66 -19.85
CA PRO A 71 -5.11 1.55 -19.12
C PRO A 71 -5.31 1.72 -17.61
N VAL A 72 -5.30 0.60 -16.89
CA VAL A 72 -5.49 0.58 -15.42
C VAL A 72 -4.14 0.32 -14.74
N LYS A 73 -3.85 1.03 -13.65
CA LYS A 73 -2.62 0.87 -12.89
C LYS A 73 -2.68 -0.40 -12.04
N ALA A 74 -1.83 -1.38 -12.34
CA ALA A 74 -1.75 -2.64 -11.62
C ALA A 74 -0.59 -2.67 -10.62
N LEU A 75 0.52 -2.00 -10.92
CA LEU A 75 1.73 -2.08 -10.12
C LEU A 75 1.52 -1.59 -8.68
N CYS A 76 2.05 -2.36 -7.73
CA CYS A 76 1.96 -2.17 -6.28
C CYS A 76 0.54 -2.26 -5.70
N ARG A 77 -0.46 -2.68 -6.49
CA ARG A 77 -1.81 -2.96 -5.99
C ARG A 77 -1.91 -4.39 -5.49
N THR A 78 -2.76 -4.62 -4.50
CA THR A 78 -3.28 -5.95 -4.23
C THR A 78 -4.32 -6.33 -5.28
N GLU A 79 -4.61 -7.62 -5.43
CA GLU A 79 -5.66 -8.12 -6.34
C GLU A 79 -7.02 -7.45 -6.07
N ARG A 80 -7.38 -7.28 -4.79
CA ARG A 80 -8.64 -6.65 -4.37
C ARG A 80 -8.70 -5.15 -4.73
N GLU A 81 -7.60 -4.43 -4.52
CA GLU A 81 -7.51 -3.02 -4.90
C GLU A 81 -7.65 -2.87 -6.41
N LEU A 82 -6.92 -3.68 -7.19
CA LEU A 82 -7.00 -3.65 -8.64
C LEU A 82 -8.39 -4.04 -9.14
N SER A 83 -9.02 -5.05 -8.55
CA SER A 83 -10.41 -5.42 -8.86
C SER A 83 -11.36 -4.24 -8.69
N THR A 84 -11.22 -3.49 -7.60
CA THR A 84 -12.04 -2.31 -7.31
C THR A 84 -11.81 -1.20 -8.33
N ASP A 85 -10.55 -0.96 -8.69
CA ASP A 85 -10.16 0.03 -9.70
C ASP A 85 -10.74 -0.33 -11.09
N ILE A 86 -10.74 -1.61 -11.46
CA ILE A 86 -11.31 -2.11 -12.73
C ILE A 86 -12.84 -2.01 -12.73
N GLU A 87 -13.52 -2.38 -11.64
CA GLU A 87 -14.98 -2.21 -11.50
C GLU A 87 -15.37 -0.74 -11.69
N ALA A 88 -14.63 0.19 -11.08
CA ALA A 88 -14.85 1.62 -11.25
C ALA A 88 -14.64 2.07 -12.70
N ALA A 89 -13.59 1.59 -13.38
CA ALA A 89 -13.33 1.92 -14.77
C ALA A 89 -14.44 1.41 -15.71
N TYR A 90 -14.97 0.20 -15.48
CA TYR A 90 -16.06 -0.35 -16.28
C TYR A 90 -17.40 0.36 -16.06
N LYS A 91 -17.66 0.88 -14.86
CA LYS A 91 -18.84 1.73 -14.60
C LYS A 91 -18.82 2.99 -15.47
N VAL A 92 -17.65 3.60 -15.66
CA VAL A 92 -17.48 4.74 -16.59
C VAL A 92 -17.70 4.32 -18.05
N SER A 93 -17.44 3.05 -18.39
CA SER A 93 -17.74 2.46 -19.70
C SER A 93 -19.19 1.94 -19.83
N HIS A 94 -20.08 2.33 -18.91
CA HIS A 94 -21.52 2.04 -18.91
C HIS A 94 -21.90 0.56 -18.68
N LEU A 95 -21.04 -0.23 -18.02
CA LEU A 95 -21.45 -1.54 -17.53
C LEU A 95 -22.31 -1.40 -16.27
N ASN A 96 -23.42 -2.14 -16.22
CA ASN A 96 -24.32 -2.16 -15.05
C ASN A 96 -23.78 -3.12 -13.99
N ASP A 97 -23.45 -2.57 -12.81
CA ASP A 97 -22.93 -3.32 -11.64
C ASP A 97 -21.83 -4.35 -11.99
N PRO A 98 -20.71 -3.92 -12.62
CA PRO A 98 -19.63 -4.84 -12.96
C PRO A 98 -19.04 -5.40 -11.67
N ARG A 99 -18.88 -6.72 -11.63
CA ARG A 99 -18.15 -7.43 -10.58
C ARG A 99 -16.95 -8.10 -11.19
N VAL A 100 -15.77 -7.80 -10.66
CA VAL A 100 -14.51 -8.28 -11.22
C VAL A 100 -13.83 -9.19 -10.20
N ASN A 101 -13.15 -10.20 -10.69
CA ASN A 101 -12.19 -10.97 -9.93
C ASN A 101 -10.83 -10.86 -10.62
N VAL A 102 -9.78 -10.69 -9.81
CA VAL A 102 -8.40 -10.59 -10.29
C VAL A 102 -7.59 -11.60 -9.50
N THR A 103 -6.79 -12.40 -10.20
CA THR A 103 -5.82 -13.31 -9.59
C THR A 103 -4.50 -13.27 -10.34
N VAL A 104 -3.37 -13.40 -9.65
CA VAL A 104 -2.09 -13.67 -10.30
C VAL A 104 -2.07 -15.14 -10.78
N ALA A 105 -1.69 -15.34 -12.04
CA ALA A 105 -1.71 -16.64 -12.73
C ALA A 105 -0.39 -17.41 -12.62
#